data_AF-A0AAD3W7E6-F1
#
_entry.id   AF-A0AAD3W7E6-F1
#
_cell.length_a   1.000
_cell.length_b   1.000
_cell.length_c   1.000
_cell.angle_alpha   90.00
_cell.angle_beta   90.00
_cell.angle_gamma   90.00
#
_symmetry.space_group_name_H-M   'P 1'
#
loop_
_entity.id
_entity.type
_entity.pdbx_description
1 polymer ?
#
loop_
_entity_poly.entity_id
_entity_poly.type
_entity_poly.pdbx_seq_one_letter_code
_entity_poly.pdbx_strand_id
1 'polypeptide(L)'
;MLKADIRAAVEAELREYPITVIRLRRLKEDAMFGAPNIERSPRKPSGISDPTYAVVKRLCSEEIVRMESLCSAIEGAYLALSPELRKVVSLYYWAGNPHYAVAEYLGVSESTLRRMREIIVGAIAHRMGLDKESPAKPAKRKARREAIFVRQGRLPYLPFLNASKRITGKRFSGAVL
;
A
#
# COMPACT_ATOMS: atom_id res chain seq x y z
N MET A 1 9.46 13.67 10.10
CA MET A 1 8.32 14.05 9.23
C MET A 1 8.87 14.16 7.81
N LEU A 2 8.12 13.74 6.79
CA LEU A 2 8.53 13.99 5.40
C LEU A 2 8.58 15.48 5.12
N LYS A 3 9.54 15.90 4.29
CA LYS A 3 9.59 17.27 3.78
C LYS A 3 8.32 17.58 3.00
N ALA A 4 7.84 18.82 3.09
CA ALA A 4 6.59 19.25 2.45
C ALA A 4 6.61 18.98 0.94
N ASP A 5 7.73 19.25 0.27
CA ASP A 5 7.89 19.05 -1.17
C ASP A 5 7.77 17.58 -1.57
N ILE A 6 8.43 16.68 -0.82
CA ILE A 6 8.36 15.24 -1.06
C ILE A 6 6.93 14.74 -0.85
N ARG A 7 6.27 15.22 0.21
CA ARG A 7 4.87 14.87 0.47
C ARG A 7 3.97 15.29 -0.68
N ALA A 8 4.11 16.53 -1.15
CA ALA A 8 3.31 17.08 -2.24
C ALA A 8 3.53 16.29 -3.54
N ALA A 9 4.77 15.94 -3.85
CA ALA A 9 5.11 15.12 -5.02
C ALA A 9 4.46 13.74 -4.94
N VAL A 10 4.58 13.04 -3.81
CA VAL A 10 3.97 11.70 -3.65
C VAL A 10 2.45 11.76 -3.70
N GLU A 11 1.83 12.78 -3.10
CA GLU A 11 0.37 12.95 -3.18
C GLU A 11 -0.11 13.26 -4.60
N ALA A 12 0.67 13.97 -5.42
CA ALA A 12 0.36 14.20 -6.83
C ALA A 12 0.39 12.88 -7.62
N GLU A 13 1.49 12.13 -7.51
CA GLU A 13 1.67 10.83 -8.18
C GLU A 13 0.58 9.82 -7.76
N LEU A 14 0.17 9.83 -6.49
CA LEU A 14 -0.93 9.01 -5.98
C LEU A 14 -2.29 9.32 -6.60
N ARG A 15 -2.59 10.60 -6.83
CA ARG A 15 -3.84 11.03 -7.48
C ARG A 15 -3.83 10.68 -8.97
N GLU A 16 -2.68 10.85 -9.62
CA GLU A 16 -2.50 10.58 -11.05
C GLU A 16 -2.33 9.09 -11.36
N TYR A 17 -2.08 8.26 -10.35
CA TYR A 17 -1.81 6.83 -10.51
C TYR A 17 -2.80 6.08 -11.43
N PRO A 18 -4.14 6.19 -11.27
CA PRO A 18 -5.07 5.47 -12.16
C PRO A 18 -4.91 5.87 -13.63
N ILE A 19 -4.65 7.16 -13.89
CA ILE A 19 -4.43 7.69 -15.24
C ILE A 19 -3.08 7.21 -15.77
N THR A 20 -2.06 7.20 -14.92
CA THR A 20 -0.70 6.75 -15.24
C THR A 20 -0.69 5.28 -15.67
N VAL A 21 -1.44 4.41 -14.98
CA VAL A 21 -1.58 2.99 -15.36
C VAL A 21 -2.20 2.86 -16.75
N ILE A 22 -3.26 3.62 -17.05
CA ILE A 22 -3.90 3.61 -18.38
C ILE A 22 -2.92 4.09 -19.45
N ARG A 23 -2.19 5.18 -19.19
CA ARG A 23 -1.19 5.73 -20.11
C ARG A 23 -0.05 4.73 -20.36
N LEU A 24 0.46 4.09 -19.31
CA LEU A 24 1.51 3.09 -19.43
C LEU A 24 1.08 1.91 -20.30
N ARG A 25 -0.16 1.43 -20.09
CA ARG A 25 -0.73 0.37 -20.92
C ARG A 25 -0.79 0.77 -22.39
N ARG A 26 -1.29 1.97 -22.69
CA ARG A 26 -1.34 2.50 -24.07
C ARG A 26 0.05 2.61 -24.69
N LEU A 27 1.03 3.16 -23.96
CA LEU A 27 2.41 3.26 -24.44
C LEU A 27 3.03 1.91 -24.78
N LYS A 28 2.75 0.88 -23.97
CA LYS A 28 3.19 -0.50 -24.27
C LYS A 28 2.49 -1.07 -25.49
N GLU A 29 1.18 -0.88 -25.61
CA GLU A 29 0.40 -1.31 -26.78
C GLU A 29 0.92 -0.61 -28.05
N ASP A 30 1.20 0.69 -28.00
CA ASP A 30 1.79 1.46 -29.11
C ASP A 30 3.23 1.02 -29.42
N ALA A 31 4.03 0.67 -28.41
CA ALA A 31 5.38 0.15 -28.64
C ALA A 31 5.37 -1.24 -29.32
N MET A 32 4.36 -2.08 -29.01
CA MET A 32 4.22 -3.44 -29.56
C MET A 32 3.58 -3.44 -30.95
N PHE A 33 2.52 -2.65 -31.15
CA PHE A 33 1.67 -2.71 -32.35
C PHE A 33 1.70 -1.44 -33.19
N GLY A 34 2.23 -0.34 -32.67
CA GLY A 34 2.36 0.92 -33.39
C GLY A 34 3.29 0.76 -34.60
N ALA A 35 2.84 1.30 -35.73
CA ALA A 35 3.66 1.40 -36.92
C ALA A 35 4.98 2.13 -36.55
N PRO A 36 6.15 1.64 -36.99
CA PRO A 36 7.38 2.39 -36.82
C PRO A 36 7.17 3.75 -37.47
N ASN A 37 7.41 4.83 -36.73
CA ASN A 37 7.33 6.16 -37.29
C ASN A 37 8.39 6.22 -38.40
N ILE A 38 7.95 6.13 -39.66
CA ILE A 38 8.82 6.23 -40.84
C ILE A 38 9.15 7.72 -40.96
N GLU A 39 9.96 8.23 -40.04
CA GLU A 39 10.69 9.44 -40.31
C GLU A 39 11.56 9.13 -41.53
N ARG A 40 11.26 9.84 -42.62
CA ARG A 40 11.85 9.69 -43.97
C ARG A 40 13.36 9.89 -43.91
N SER A 41 14.10 8.86 -43.49
CA SER A 41 15.54 8.79 -43.71
C SER A 41 15.75 8.19 -45.10
N PRO A 42 16.38 8.90 -46.05
CA PRO A 42 16.60 8.39 -47.41
C PRO A 42 17.74 7.35 -47.48
N ARG A 43 18.16 6.75 -46.35
CA ARG A 43 19.25 5.77 -46.31
C ARG A 43 18.70 4.36 -46.50
N LYS A 44 19.15 3.71 -47.58
CA LYS A 44 18.89 2.31 -47.93
C LYS A 44 19.11 1.40 -46.70
N PRO A 45 18.20 0.45 -46.39
CA PRO A 45 18.39 -0.47 -45.28
C PRO A 45 19.42 -1.53 -45.69
N SER A 46 20.68 -1.32 -45.30
CA SER A 46 21.70 -2.39 -45.30
C SER A 46 21.69 -3.07 -43.94
N GLY A 47 20.73 -3.96 -43.70
CA GLY A 47 20.70 -4.73 -42.47
C GLY A 47 19.40 -5.52 -42.33
N ILE A 48 19.53 -6.76 -41.88
CA ILE A 48 18.40 -7.60 -41.46
C ILE A 48 17.68 -6.83 -40.34
N SER A 49 16.51 -6.29 -40.66
CA SER A 49 15.61 -5.68 -39.70
C SER A 49 15.09 -6.79 -38.79
N ASP A 50 15.58 -6.87 -37.55
CA ASP A 50 14.93 -7.69 -36.52
C ASP A 50 13.79 -6.86 -35.90
N PRO A 51 12.52 -7.12 -36.28
CA PRO A 51 11.38 -6.39 -35.73
C PRO A 51 11.25 -6.58 -34.21
N THR A 52 11.76 -7.70 -33.68
CA THR A 52 11.75 -8.01 -32.24
C THR A 52 12.63 -7.04 -31.49
N TYR A 53 13.87 -6.84 -31.95
CA TYR A 53 14.82 -5.92 -31.34
C TYR A 53 14.29 -4.47 -31.37
N ALA A 54 13.62 -4.07 -32.46
CA ALA A 54 13.02 -2.74 -32.58
C ALA A 54 11.84 -2.52 -31.61
N VAL A 55 11.04 -3.55 -31.33
CA VAL A 55 9.96 -3.50 -30.33
C VAL A 55 10.53 -3.47 -28.91
N VAL A 56 11.51 -4.33 -28.61
CA VAL A 56 12.19 -4.36 -27.31
C VAL A 56 12.81 -2.99 -27.00
N LYS A 57 13.50 -2.38 -27.97
CA LYS A 57 14.07 -1.04 -27.82
C LYS A 57 13.02 0.04 -27.50
N ARG A 58 11.83 -0.03 -28.10
CA ARG A 58 10.72 0.90 -27.82
C ARG A 58 10.13 0.69 -26.42
N LEU A 59 9.97 -0.57 -26.01
CA LEU A 59 9.49 -0.93 -24.66
C LEU A 59 10.48 -0.53 -23.57
N CYS A 60 11.79 -0.56 -23.85
CA CYS A 60 12.83 -0.09 -22.94
C CYS A 60 13.08 1.42 -23.01
N SER A 61 12.16 2.21 -23.57
CA SER A 61 12.26 3.66 -23.53
C SER A 61 12.26 4.17 -22.09
N GLU A 62 13.01 5.25 -21.84
CA GLU A 62 13.16 5.83 -20.49
C GLU A 62 11.81 6.20 -19.87
N GLU A 63 10.86 6.70 -20.66
CA GLU A 63 9.51 7.03 -20.22
C GLU A 63 8.76 5.79 -19.70
N ILE A 64 8.73 4.70 -20.46
CA ILE A 64 8.04 3.47 -20.07
C ILE A 64 8.67 2.89 -18.80
N VAL A 65 10.00 2.79 -18.76
CA VAL A 65 10.72 2.24 -17.59
C VAL A 65 10.46 3.09 -16.34
N ARG A 66 10.46 4.41 -16.46
CA ARG A 66 10.18 5.33 -15.34
C ARG A 66 8.74 5.16 -14.84
N MET A 67 7.77 5.11 -15.75
CA MET A 67 6.35 4.92 -15.40
C MET A 67 6.10 3.54 -14.77
N GLU A 68 6.71 2.48 -15.30
CA GLU A 68 6.64 1.13 -14.71
C GLU A 68 7.19 1.11 -13.29
N SER A 69 8.37 1.70 -13.08
CA SER A 69 9.00 1.76 -11.77
C SER A 69 8.10 2.49 -10.77
N LEU A 70 7.50 3.61 -11.17
CA LEU A 70 6.57 4.37 -10.36
C LEU A 70 5.30 3.58 -10.03
N CYS A 71 4.66 2.98 -11.03
CA CYS A 71 3.46 2.15 -10.82
C CYS A 71 3.77 0.98 -9.90
N SER A 72 4.88 0.27 -10.11
CA SER A 72 5.29 -0.86 -9.28
C SER A 72 5.56 -0.45 -7.83
N ALA A 73 6.18 0.71 -7.61
CA ALA A 73 6.40 1.24 -6.26
C ALA A 73 5.09 1.55 -5.54
N ILE A 74 4.13 2.20 -6.23
CA ILE A 74 2.82 2.54 -5.68
C ILE A 74 2.00 1.27 -5.40
N GLU A 75 1.91 0.34 -6.35
CA GLU A 75 1.20 -0.93 -6.19
C GLU A 75 1.76 -1.74 -5.03
N GLY A 76 3.08 -1.89 -4.99
CA GLY A 76 3.75 -2.61 -3.93
C GLY A 76 3.44 -2.00 -2.57
N ALA A 77 3.55 -0.67 -2.45
CA ALA A 77 3.24 0.03 -1.21
C ALA A 77 1.78 -0.14 -0.83
N TYR A 78 0.85 0.03 -1.78
CA TYR A 78 -0.57 -0.15 -1.58
C TYR A 78 -0.93 -1.56 -1.07
N LEU A 79 -0.34 -2.60 -1.65
CA LEU A 79 -0.56 -3.99 -1.22
C LEU A 79 -0.05 -4.27 0.19
N ALA A 80 1.00 -3.56 0.63
CA ALA A 80 1.54 -3.67 1.99
C ALA A 80 0.71 -2.90 3.03
N LEU A 81 -0.19 -2.00 2.61
CA LEU A 81 -1.04 -1.24 3.51
C LEU A 81 -2.13 -2.13 4.15
N SER A 82 -2.52 -1.78 5.38
CA SER A 82 -3.68 -2.39 6.03
C SER A 82 -4.95 -2.11 5.21
N PRO A 83 -5.99 -2.96 5.31
CA PRO A 83 -7.24 -2.79 4.56
C PRO A 83 -7.89 -1.41 4.76
N GLU A 84 -7.82 -0.85 5.97
CA GLU A 84 -8.35 0.48 6.28
C GLU A 84 -7.60 1.59 5.54
N LEU A 85 -6.27 1.52 5.49
CA LEU A 85 -5.45 2.49 4.76
C LEU A 85 -5.65 2.37 3.24
N ARG A 86 -5.85 1.15 2.73
CA ARG A 86 -6.22 0.93 1.32
C ARG A 86 -7.55 1.59 0.95
N LYS A 87 -8.56 1.52 1.82
CA LYS A 87 -9.83 2.23 1.62
C LYS A 87 -9.65 3.75 1.55
N VAL A 88 -8.77 4.33 2.38
CA VAL A 88 -8.44 5.76 2.27
C VAL A 88 -7.85 6.07 0.90
N VAL A 89 -6.95 5.23 0.38
CA VAL A 89 -6.35 5.45 -0.94
C VAL A 89 -7.41 5.44 -2.04
N SER A 90 -8.26 4.42 -2.07
CA SER A 90 -9.30 4.32 -3.09
C SER A 90 -10.30 5.47 -3.02
N LEU A 91 -10.74 5.86 -1.83
CA LEU A 91 -11.78 6.87 -1.67
C LEU A 91 -11.25 8.31 -1.85
N TYR A 92 -10.10 8.62 -1.25
CA TYR A 92 -9.57 9.98 -1.25
C TYR A 92 -8.74 10.27 -2.51
N TYR A 93 -7.76 9.41 -2.84
CA TYR A 93 -6.83 9.70 -3.93
C TYR A 93 -7.38 9.31 -5.30
N TRP A 94 -8.03 8.13 -5.42
CA TRP A 94 -8.47 7.63 -6.73
C TRP A 94 -9.87 8.06 -7.11
N ALA A 95 -10.81 8.07 -6.15
CA ALA A 95 -12.17 8.57 -6.38
C ALA A 95 -12.31 10.09 -6.18
N GLY A 96 -11.30 10.76 -5.62
CA GLY A 96 -11.28 12.23 -5.48
C GLY A 96 -12.29 12.78 -4.48
N ASN A 97 -12.75 11.98 -3.51
CA ASN A 97 -13.75 12.44 -2.53
C ASN A 97 -13.15 13.48 -1.56
N PRO A 98 -13.97 14.45 -1.10
CA PRO A 98 -13.51 15.44 -0.14
C PRO A 98 -13.21 14.81 1.22
N HIS A 99 -12.35 15.47 1.98
CA HIS A 99 -11.80 14.94 3.24
C HIS A 99 -12.87 14.53 4.26
N TYR A 100 -13.91 15.36 4.43
CA TYR A 100 -15.00 15.11 5.37
C TYR A 100 -15.81 13.86 4.99
N ALA A 101 -16.13 13.67 3.70
CA ALA A 101 -16.91 12.54 3.23
C ALA A 101 -16.18 11.21 3.42
N VAL A 102 -14.85 11.21 3.22
CA VAL A 102 -14.03 10.02 3.48
C VAL A 102 -13.96 9.71 4.97
N ALA A 103 -13.86 10.73 5.83
CA ALA A 103 -13.84 10.55 7.28
C ALA A 103 -15.16 9.97 7.79
N GLU A 104 -16.29 10.50 7.31
CA GLU A 104 -17.64 10.01 7.60
C GLU A 104 -17.83 8.57 7.13
N TYR A 105 -17.47 8.26 5.88
CA TYR A 105 -17.59 6.92 5.32
C TYR A 105 -16.81 5.86 6.12
N LEU A 106 -15.65 6.24 6.67
CA LEU A 106 -14.82 5.35 7.48
C LEU A 106 -15.20 5.35 8.97
N GLY A 107 -16.11 6.22 9.41
CA GLY A 107 -16.47 6.39 10.82
C GLY A 107 -15.31 6.87 11.69
N VAL A 108 -14.42 7.71 11.14
CA VAL A 108 -13.24 8.24 11.85
C VAL A 108 -13.24 9.76 11.89
N SER A 109 -12.56 10.35 12.88
CA SER A 109 -12.35 11.80 12.90
C SER A 109 -11.44 12.26 11.76
N GLU A 110 -11.60 13.50 11.30
CA GLU A 110 -10.70 14.10 10.30
C GLU A 110 -9.23 14.10 10.73
N SER A 111 -8.98 14.28 12.03
CA SER A 111 -7.62 14.18 12.59
C SER A 111 -7.02 12.78 12.42
N THR A 112 -7.84 11.74 12.58
CA THR A 112 -7.43 10.35 12.32
C THR A 112 -7.16 10.15 10.85
N LEU A 113 -8.04 10.63 9.96
CA LEU A 113 -7.85 10.54 8.51
C LEU A 113 -6.54 11.22 8.05
N ARG A 114 -6.23 12.40 8.61
CA ARG A 114 -4.98 13.12 8.32
C ARG A 114 -3.75 12.29 8.68
N ARG A 115 -3.76 11.63 9.84
CA ARG A 115 -2.68 10.72 10.28
C ARG A 115 -2.58 9.48 9.40
N MET A 116 -3.72 8.91 8.99
CA MET A 116 -3.75 7.78 8.06
C MET A 116 -3.10 8.15 6.72
N ARG A 117 -3.42 9.34 6.18
CA ARG A 117 -2.77 9.87 4.98
C ARG A 117 -1.27 10.05 5.14
N GLU A 118 -0.79 10.52 6.29
CA GLU A 118 0.65 10.63 6.57
C GLU A 118 1.34 9.27 6.55
N ILE A 119 0.71 8.23 7.11
CA ILE A 119 1.24 6.86 7.08
C ILE A 119 1.30 6.35 5.64
N ILE A 120 0.25 6.57 4.84
CA ILE A 120 0.18 6.16 3.43
C ILE A 120 1.29 6.83 2.61
N VAL A 121 1.37 8.16 2.68
CA VAL A 121 2.36 8.93 1.91
C VAL A 121 3.77 8.55 2.33
N GLY A 122 4.01 8.32 3.64
CA GLY A 122 5.31 7.86 4.11
C GLY A 122 5.67 6.46 3.63
N ALA A 123 4.73 5.51 3.61
CA ALA A 123 5.00 4.17 3.11
C ALA A 123 5.36 4.18 1.61
N ILE A 124 4.72 5.03 0.81
CA ILE A 124 4.98 5.14 -0.62
C ILE A 124 6.30 5.88 -0.87
N ALA A 125 6.54 7.00 -0.20
CA ALA A 125 7.80 7.75 -0.29
C ALA A 125 8.99 6.85 0.02
N HIS A 126 8.84 5.97 1.02
CA HIS A 126 9.85 4.99 1.38
C HIS A 126 10.18 4.02 0.27
N ARG A 127 9.14 3.48 -0.38
CA ARG A 127 9.32 2.53 -1.46
C ARG A 127 9.87 3.16 -2.73
N MET A 128 9.59 4.44 -2.95
CA MET A 128 10.17 5.23 -4.04
C MET A 128 11.60 5.71 -3.75
N GLY A 129 12.14 5.46 -2.54
CA GLY A 129 13.48 5.92 -2.15
C GLY A 129 13.61 7.43 -2.02
N LEU A 130 12.49 8.14 -1.86
CA LEU A 130 12.45 9.60 -1.74
C LEU A 130 12.79 10.08 -0.33
N ASP A 131 12.70 9.20 0.67
CA ASP A 131 12.99 9.50 2.07
C ASP A 131 14.36 8.95 2.50
N LYS A 132 15.45 9.49 1.95
CA LYS A 132 16.84 9.11 2.28
C LYS A 132 17.23 9.21 3.78
N GLU A 133 16.32 9.59 4.68
CA GLU A 133 16.51 9.71 6.13
C GLU A 133 15.41 9.04 6.97
N SER A 134 14.61 8.12 6.43
CA SER A 134 13.59 7.43 7.25
C SER A 134 14.10 6.06 7.71
N PRO A 135 14.66 5.92 8.92
CA PRO A 135 14.85 4.61 9.51
C PRO A 135 13.46 4.01 9.67
N ALA A 136 13.20 2.96 8.89
CA ALA A 136 12.05 2.08 9.04
C ALA A 136 11.80 1.85 10.54
N LYS A 137 10.71 2.40 11.08
CA LYS A 137 10.13 1.91 12.32
C LYS A 137 9.10 0.87 11.95
N PRO A 138 9.46 -0.43 11.92
CA PRO A 138 8.48 -1.48 11.75
C PRO A 138 7.43 -1.38 12.85
N ALA A 139 6.23 -1.81 12.52
CA ALA A 139 5.00 -1.83 13.30
C ALA A 139 5.12 -2.55 14.67
N LYS A 140 5.90 -2.02 15.61
CA LYS A 140 6.02 -2.47 17.01
C LYS A 140 5.24 -1.58 17.99
N ARG A 141 4.24 -0.82 17.53
CA ARG A 141 3.39 0.00 18.42
C ARG A 141 2.18 -0.74 19.01
N LYS A 142 1.90 -1.99 18.62
CA LYS A 142 0.90 -2.84 19.30
C LYS A 142 1.42 -3.50 20.59
N ALA A 143 2.72 -3.80 20.69
CA ALA A 143 3.30 -4.47 21.86
C ALA A 143 3.54 -3.55 23.09
N ARG A 144 3.35 -2.23 22.96
CA ARG A 144 3.65 -1.27 24.05
C ARG A 144 2.42 -0.84 24.86
N ARG A 145 1.21 -1.19 24.42
CA ARG A 145 -0.02 -1.00 25.21
C ARG A 145 -0.25 -2.12 26.23
N GLU A 146 0.31 -3.30 26.00
CA GLU A 146 0.24 -4.43 26.94
C GLU A 146 1.38 -4.39 27.99
N ALA A 147 2.51 -3.76 27.69
CA ALA A 147 3.65 -3.69 28.61
C ALA A 147 3.63 -2.51 29.60
N ILE A 148 2.66 -1.59 29.51
CA ILE A 148 2.52 -0.47 30.47
C ILE A 148 1.48 -0.78 31.56
N PHE A 149 0.67 -1.84 31.40
CA PHE A 149 -0.34 -2.25 32.38
C PHE A 149 0.15 -3.32 33.39
N VAL A 150 1.46 -3.61 33.44
CA VAL A 150 2.03 -4.61 34.37
C VAL A 150 2.95 -3.98 35.44
N ARG A 151 3.08 -2.64 35.48
CA ARG A 151 4.01 -1.96 36.40
C ARG A 151 3.37 -1.06 37.46
N GLN A 152 2.05 -0.96 37.53
CA GLN A 152 1.33 -0.37 38.66
C GLN A 152 0.26 -1.36 39.12
N GLY A 153 0.47 -1.95 40.29
CA GLY A 153 -0.35 -3.02 40.85
C GLY A 153 -1.80 -2.64 41.10
N ARG A 154 -2.64 -2.70 40.06
CA ARG A 154 -4.10 -2.79 40.17
C ARG A 154 -4.57 -3.97 39.34
N LEU A 155 -4.87 -5.06 40.04
CA LEU A 155 -5.63 -6.20 39.53
C LEU A 155 -6.96 -5.68 38.94
N PRO A 156 -7.38 -6.14 37.75
CA PRO A 156 -8.75 -5.93 37.32
C PRO A 156 -9.67 -6.70 38.27
N TYR A 157 -10.60 -5.96 38.85
CA TYR A 157 -11.74 -6.45 39.64
C TYR A 157 -12.45 -7.56 38.85
N LEU A 158 -12.30 -8.82 39.29
CA LEU A 158 -13.16 -9.91 38.83
C LEU A 158 -14.49 -9.78 39.58
N PRO A 159 -15.64 -9.58 38.91
CA PRO A 159 -16.91 -9.69 39.59
C PRO A 159 -17.10 -11.13 40.07
N PHE A 160 -17.54 -11.21 41.31
CA PHE A 160 -17.80 -12.38 42.12
C PHE A 160 -18.51 -13.52 41.38
N LEU A 161 -18.11 -14.72 41.77
CA LEU A 161 -18.84 -15.98 41.75
C LEU A 161 -20.37 -15.83 41.65
N ASN A 162 -20.95 -16.49 40.64
CA ASN A 162 -22.21 -17.18 40.84
C ASN A 162 -21.96 -18.69 40.63
N ALA A 163 -21.78 -19.37 41.75
CA ALA A 163 -21.78 -20.81 41.86
C ALA A 163 -23.22 -21.31 41.69
N SER A 164 -23.47 -22.14 40.67
CA SER A 164 -24.40 -23.28 40.75
C SER A 164 -24.40 -24.04 39.44
N LYS A 165 -23.51 -25.03 39.29
CA LYS A 165 -23.82 -26.23 38.48
C LYS A 165 -23.26 -27.47 39.18
N ARG A 166 -24.19 -28.41 39.33
CA ARG A 166 -24.16 -29.60 40.16
C ARG A 166 -23.06 -30.58 39.75
N ILE A 167 -22.44 -31.15 40.77
CA ILE A 167 -21.73 -32.42 40.76
C ILE A 167 -22.75 -33.53 40.49
N THR A 168 -22.46 -34.43 39.56
CA THR A 168 -22.67 -35.90 39.67
C THR A 168 -21.99 -36.61 38.51
N GLY A 169 -20.71 -36.93 38.67
CA GLY A 169 -19.94 -37.80 37.78
C GLY A 169 -19.43 -39.02 38.55
N LYS A 170 -20.18 -40.11 38.46
CA LYS A 170 -19.81 -41.48 38.87
C LYS A 170 -18.41 -41.88 38.37
N ARG A 171 -17.61 -42.53 39.24
CA ARG A 171 -17.02 -43.89 39.07
C ARG A 171 -15.80 -44.10 40.00
N PHE A 172 -16.08 -44.62 41.20
CA PHE A 172 -15.26 -45.63 41.90
C PHE A 172 -16.20 -46.85 41.99
N SER A 173 -15.82 -48.12 41.98
CA SER A 173 -14.58 -48.83 42.25
C SER A 173 -14.73 -50.19 41.56
N GLY A 174 -13.62 -50.76 41.08
CA GLY A 174 -13.55 -52.15 40.69
C GLY A 174 -12.17 -52.66 41.04
N ALA A 175 -12.07 -53.45 42.11
CA ALA A 175 -11.39 -54.75 42.15
C ALA A 175 -11.19 -55.24 43.60
N VAL A 176 -11.20 -56.57 43.70
CA VAL A 176 -10.50 -57.43 44.67
C VAL A 176 -11.33 -58.00 45.84
N LEU A 177 -11.50 -59.33 45.72
CA LEU A 177 -11.90 -60.40 46.65
C LEU A 177 -13.39 -60.68 46.83
#